data_AF-A0A1E1XK05-F1
#
_entry.id   AF-A0A1E1XK05-F1
#
_cell.length_a   1.000
_cell.length_b   1.000
_cell.length_c   1.000
_cell.angle_alpha   90.00
_cell.angle_beta   90.00
_cell.angle_gamma   90.00
#
_symmetry.space_group_name_H-M   'P 1'
#
loop_
_entity.id
_entity.type
_entity.pdbx_description
1 polymer ?
#
loop_
_entity_poly.entity_id
_entity_poly.type
_entity_poly.pdbx_seq_one_letter_code
_entity_poly.pdbx_strand_id
1 'polypeptide(L)'
;DLNEQLKKALEELQVTAEAKEQITQRCHELDLQVTMLQEEKMSLVQENEKLLEKLNHVENLEDPSTPAGRRYQQSQQRIDALQAEVFKLETARDELRIKVEFQEKEILNLQEKNEELHRTLNEAQTLKDELDVLRHTSDKVEHYEATIETYKKKLEDMSDLKRQLKLLEEKNTSYMQTNIELEEDVKKMAAFKSQVDLYKKQTQELRLQLADETRKANRAEFEAKKLQEKLASLQTEKERLVTERDSLKEALEEMRCSQLQKESSSVQRSGAKAVGAISDSDMLETLPPEIKEKLIRLQHENKMLKLERSSSEGQQLTLLKTMLEDAQSRQNDLETEVRLLSQRNLELESQLEDSREAASVHEGAETRQQLAMAQRRCKELETQLRERESSLEAMATRLAESCESQSELTEQLEKKAEETRVMEERYQKYLEKAKNVIRTLDTRSPSSAEVVALRNQLQDKAKHIAQLQQELEMFKAQWEKEERLISTAFYNLGAKSQQRSAEER
;
A
#
# COMPACT_ATOMS: atom_id res chain seq x y z
N ASP A 1 -89.34 -167.11 66.45
CA ASP A 1 -89.52 -167.79 65.14
C ASP A 1 -90.30 -166.94 64.13
N LEU A 2 -91.46 -167.36 63.60
CA LEU A 2 -92.06 -166.76 62.38
C LEU A 2 -92.37 -165.25 62.51
N ASN A 3 -93.01 -164.81 63.60
CA ASN A 3 -93.29 -163.39 63.86
C ASN A 3 -92.03 -162.53 64.01
N GLU A 4 -90.93 -163.14 64.42
CA GLU A 4 -89.65 -162.47 64.68
C GLU A 4 -88.88 -162.27 63.37
N GLN A 5 -88.93 -163.26 62.47
CA GLN A 5 -88.48 -163.12 61.08
C GLN A 5 -89.32 -162.08 60.33
N LEU A 6 -90.65 -162.08 60.50
CA LEU A 6 -91.52 -161.07 59.88
C LEU A 6 -91.22 -159.66 60.41
N LYS A 7 -91.03 -159.49 61.72
CA LYS A 7 -90.65 -158.20 62.32
C LYS A 7 -89.30 -157.72 61.77
N LYS A 8 -88.31 -158.61 61.70
CA LYS A 8 -86.98 -158.28 61.18
C LYS A 8 -87.01 -157.92 59.69
N ALA A 9 -87.81 -158.62 58.88
CA ALA A 9 -88.02 -158.28 57.47
C ALA A 9 -88.74 -156.93 57.29
N LEU A 10 -89.65 -156.55 58.21
CA LEU A 10 -90.26 -155.22 58.22
C LEU A 10 -89.28 -154.12 58.66
N GLU A 11 -88.41 -154.39 59.62
CA GLU A 11 -87.32 -153.49 60.03
C GLU A 11 -86.29 -153.30 58.88
N GLU A 12 -85.92 -154.37 58.18
CA GLU A 12 -85.06 -154.32 56.99
C GLU A 12 -85.74 -153.61 55.80
N LEU A 13 -87.06 -153.79 55.62
CA LEU A 13 -87.87 -153.04 54.64
C LEU A 13 -87.96 -151.55 54.99
N GLN A 14 -88.10 -151.20 56.27
CA GLN A 14 -88.13 -149.81 56.72
C GLN A 14 -86.75 -149.15 56.56
N VAL A 15 -85.67 -149.80 56.97
CA VAL A 15 -84.29 -149.30 56.78
C VAL A 15 -83.97 -149.12 55.29
N THR A 16 -84.43 -150.01 54.42
CA THR A 16 -84.24 -149.84 52.97
C THR A 16 -85.17 -148.78 52.35
N ALA A 17 -86.35 -148.54 52.92
CA ALA A 17 -87.20 -147.41 52.55
C ALA A 17 -86.60 -146.05 52.99
N GLU A 18 -86.12 -145.95 54.23
CA GLU A 18 -85.43 -144.76 54.76
C GLU A 18 -84.13 -144.47 53.99
N ALA A 19 -83.32 -145.50 53.70
CA ALA A 19 -82.13 -145.35 52.87
C ALA A 19 -82.47 -144.94 51.42
N LYS A 20 -83.55 -145.48 50.84
CA LYS A 20 -84.05 -145.04 49.53
C LYS A 20 -84.50 -143.58 49.58
N GLU A 21 -85.20 -143.17 50.64
CA GLU A 21 -85.66 -141.79 50.80
C GLU A 21 -84.47 -140.83 50.90
N GLN A 22 -83.48 -141.13 51.75
CA GLN A 22 -82.23 -140.37 51.86
C GLN A 22 -81.47 -140.28 50.52
N ILE A 23 -81.45 -141.37 49.73
CA ILE A 23 -80.87 -141.34 48.38
C ILE A 23 -81.68 -140.41 47.46
N THR A 24 -83.02 -140.46 47.46
CA THR A 24 -83.82 -139.54 46.64
C THR A 24 -83.74 -138.08 47.09
N GLN A 25 -83.65 -137.81 48.40
CA GLN A 25 -83.39 -136.47 48.94
C GLN A 25 -82.02 -135.97 48.45
N ARG A 26 -80.97 -136.79 48.57
CA ARG A 26 -79.62 -136.45 48.09
C ARG A 26 -79.54 -136.31 46.57
N CYS A 27 -80.35 -137.04 45.79
CA CYS A 27 -80.51 -136.80 44.36
C CYS A 27 -81.13 -135.42 44.10
N HIS A 28 -82.23 -135.05 44.78
CA HIS A 28 -82.82 -133.71 44.66
C HIS A 28 -81.85 -132.59 45.10
N GLU A 29 -81.06 -132.79 46.16
CA GLU A 29 -80.01 -131.85 46.58
C GLU A 29 -78.93 -131.68 45.49
N LEU A 30 -78.51 -132.78 44.86
CA LEU A 30 -77.52 -132.75 43.77
C LEU A 30 -78.11 -132.14 42.49
N ASP A 31 -79.35 -132.47 42.13
CA ASP A 31 -80.06 -131.87 40.99
C ASP A 31 -80.20 -130.36 41.19
N LEU A 32 -80.58 -129.90 42.39
CA LEU A 32 -80.68 -128.49 42.76
C LEU A 32 -79.31 -127.78 42.73
N GLN A 33 -78.25 -128.42 43.22
CA GLN A 33 -76.88 -127.90 43.10
C GLN A 33 -76.45 -127.80 41.63
N VAL A 34 -76.81 -128.78 40.80
CA VAL A 34 -76.53 -128.77 39.36
C VAL A 34 -77.31 -127.64 38.65
N THR A 35 -78.57 -127.38 39.01
CA THR A 35 -79.31 -126.23 38.44
C THR A 35 -78.72 -124.90 38.88
N MET A 36 -78.38 -124.72 40.17
CA MET A 36 -77.74 -123.48 40.65
C MET A 36 -76.38 -123.23 39.96
N LEU A 37 -75.53 -124.27 39.84
CA LEU A 37 -74.25 -124.16 39.14
C LEU A 37 -74.41 -123.92 37.64
N GLN A 38 -75.50 -124.38 37.02
CA GLN A 38 -75.84 -124.02 35.63
C GLN A 38 -76.28 -122.56 35.52
N GLU A 39 -77.10 -122.04 36.43
CA GLU A 39 -77.50 -120.63 36.46
C GLU A 39 -76.31 -119.69 36.73
N GLU A 40 -75.44 -120.01 37.71
CA GLU A 40 -74.19 -119.28 37.96
C GLU A 40 -73.27 -119.30 36.74
N LYS A 41 -73.09 -120.47 36.10
CA LYS A 41 -72.31 -120.58 34.86
C LYS A 41 -72.90 -119.72 33.74
N MET A 42 -74.22 -119.72 33.55
CA MET A 42 -74.87 -118.89 32.54
C MET A 42 -74.73 -117.39 32.85
N SER A 43 -74.79 -116.99 34.12
CA SER A 43 -74.54 -115.62 34.56
C SER A 43 -73.09 -115.18 34.28
N LEU A 44 -72.12 -116.02 34.66
CA LEU A 44 -70.69 -115.76 34.42
C LEU A 44 -70.33 -115.75 32.93
N VAL A 45 -70.98 -116.57 32.10
CA VAL A 45 -70.85 -116.50 30.63
C VAL A 45 -71.37 -115.15 30.12
N GLN A 46 -72.57 -114.73 30.52
CA GLN A 46 -73.12 -113.42 30.12
C GLN A 46 -72.29 -112.24 30.63
N GLU A 47 -71.63 -112.36 31.78
CA GLU A 47 -70.71 -111.31 32.27
C GLU A 47 -69.41 -111.29 31.46
N ASN A 48 -68.83 -112.46 31.15
CA ASN A 48 -67.67 -112.54 30.26
C ASN A 48 -67.98 -112.01 28.85
N GLU A 49 -69.15 -112.29 28.29
CA GLU A 49 -69.62 -111.71 27.03
C GLU A 49 -69.66 -110.17 27.11
N LYS A 50 -70.29 -109.60 28.15
CA LYS A 50 -70.35 -108.14 28.37
C LYS A 50 -68.98 -107.51 28.64
N LEU A 51 -68.02 -108.24 29.21
CA LEU A 51 -66.65 -107.78 29.43
C LEU A 51 -65.83 -107.85 28.14
N LEU A 52 -65.98 -108.91 27.34
CA LEU A 52 -65.40 -109.03 26.00
C LEU A 52 -65.94 -107.94 25.06
N GLU A 53 -67.24 -107.65 25.09
CA GLU A 53 -67.82 -106.52 24.35
C GLU A 53 -67.16 -105.19 24.75
N LYS A 54 -67.03 -104.90 26.05
CA LYS A 54 -66.38 -103.68 26.55
C LYS A 54 -64.90 -103.61 26.17
N LEU A 55 -64.17 -104.73 26.25
CA LEU A 55 -62.77 -104.80 25.86
C LEU A 55 -62.59 -104.52 24.37
N ASN A 56 -63.38 -105.17 23.51
CA ASN A 56 -63.41 -104.88 22.08
C ASN A 56 -63.72 -103.39 21.79
N HIS A 57 -64.61 -102.73 22.56
CA HIS A 57 -64.89 -101.30 22.41
C HIS A 57 -63.71 -100.38 22.79
N VAL A 58 -62.73 -100.88 23.55
CA VAL A 58 -61.51 -100.15 23.93
C VAL A 58 -60.35 -100.49 23.00
N GLU A 59 -60.17 -101.76 22.63
CA GLU A 59 -59.15 -102.19 21.69
C GLU A 59 -59.43 -101.64 20.27
N ASN A 60 -60.69 -101.52 19.88
CA ASN A 60 -61.10 -100.86 18.63
C ASN A 60 -61.04 -99.31 18.67
N LEU A 61 -60.19 -98.72 19.53
CA LEU A 61 -59.77 -97.32 19.43
C LEU A 61 -58.96 -97.04 18.14
N GLU A 62 -58.29 -98.06 17.60
CA GLU A 62 -57.55 -97.94 16.32
C GLU A 62 -58.44 -98.14 15.08
N ASP A 63 -59.65 -98.70 15.22
CA ASP A 63 -60.57 -98.96 14.10
C ASP A 63 -61.48 -97.75 13.78
N PRO A 64 -61.35 -97.10 12.60
CA PRO A 64 -62.22 -95.99 12.19
C PRO A 64 -63.70 -96.38 11.99
N SER A 65 -64.03 -97.67 11.95
CA SER A 65 -65.43 -98.13 11.86
C SER A 65 -66.22 -97.88 13.15
N THR A 66 -65.55 -97.76 14.31
CA THR A 66 -66.25 -97.61 15.60
C THR A 66 -66.50 -96.16 16.01
N PRO A 67 -67.51 -95.88 16.85
CA PRO A 67 -67.69 -94.56 17.47
C PRO A 67 -66.58 -94.17 18.47
N ALA A 68 -65.75 -95.11 18.92
CA ALA A 68 -64.57 -94.83 19.72
C ALA A 68 -63.42 -94.37 18.82
N GLY A 69 -63.04 -95.19 17.84
CA GLY A 69 -61.97 -94.88 16.88
C GLY A 69 -62.22 -93.62 16.05
N ARG A 70 -63.47 -93.31 15.66
CA ARG A 70 -63.77 -92.00 15.02
C ARG A 70 -63.45 -90.81 15.91
N ARG A 71 -63.73 -90.88 17.21
CA ARG A 71 -63.43 -89.77 18.15
C ARG A 71 -61.93 -89.69 18.44
N TYR A 72 -61.24 -90.83 18.50
CA TYR A 72 -59.78 -90.88 18.59
C TYR A 72 -59.13 -90.27 17.34
N GLN A 73 -59.53 -90.70 16.14
CA GLN A 73 -59.04 -90.19 14.86
C GLN A 73 -59.30 -88.68 14.70
N GLN A 74 -60.48 -88.18 15.06
CA GLN A 74 -60.77 -86.73 15.06
C GLN A 74 -59.89 -85.95 16.06
N SER A 75 -59.58 -86.55 17.21
CA SER A 75 -58.69 -85.96 18.21
C SER A 75 -57.24 -85.96 17.74
N GLN A 76 -56.78 -87.04 17.11
CA GLN A 76 -55.45 -87.16 16.51
C GLN A 76 -55.28 -86.16 15.37
N GLN A 77 -56.22 -86.09 14.41
CA GLN A 77 -56.21 -85.09 13.34
C GLN A 77 -56.15 -83.65 13.87
N ARG A 78 -56.80 -83.38 15.02
CA ARG A 78 -56.72 -82.08 15.69
C ARG A 78 -55.37 -81.84 16.36
N ILE A 79 -54.75 -82.86 16.94
CA ILE A 79 -53.37 -82.80 17.48
C ILE A 79 -52.38 -82.55 16.34
N ASP A 80 -52.46 -83.31 15.25
CA ASP A 80 -51.60 -83.18 14.06
C ASP A 80 -51.73 -81.78 13.43
N ALA A 81 -52.97 -81.26 13.32
CA ALA A 81 -53.22 -79.92 12.83
C ALA A 81 -52.64 -78.83 13.75
N LEU A 82 -52.79 -78.97 15.07
CA LEU A 82 -52.21 -78.04 16.05
C LEU A 82 -50.67 -78.11 16.06
N GLN A 83 -50.06 -79.28 15.91
CA GLN A 83 -48.60 -79.44 15.75
C GLN A 83 -48.11 -78.74 14.48
N ALA A 84 -48.82 -78.92 13.36
CA ALA A 84 -48.51 -78.25 12.10
C ALA A 84 -48.75 -76.73 12.13
N GLU A 85 -49.66 -76.24 12.99
CA GLU A 85 -49.86 -74.81 13.25
C GLU A 85 -48.76 -74.24 14.14
N VAL A 86 -48.43 -74.91 15.25
CA VAL A 86 -47.29 -74.55 16.12
C VAL A 86 -46.01 -74.44 15.32
N PHE A 87 -45.64 -75.45 14.52
CA PHE A 87 -44.42 -75.41 13.70
C PHE A 87 -44.38 -74.19 12.76
N LYS A 88 -45.51 -73.81 12.14
CA LYS A 88 -45.60 -72.61 11.28
C LYS A 88 -45.49 -71.31 12.08
N LEU A 89 -46.03 -71.27 13.30
CA LEU A 89 -45.90 -70.11 14.19
C LEU A 89 -44.47 -69.98 14.71
N GLU A 90 -43.77 -71.09 14.93
CA GLU A 90 -42.36 -71.09 15.33
C GLU A 90 -41.42 -70.62 14.20
N THR A 91 -41.61 -71.11 12.97
CA THR A 91 -40.82 -70.60 11.83
C THR A 91 -41.12 -69.12 11.54
N ALA A 92 -42.39 -68.70 11.62
CA ALA A 92 -42.75 -67.29 11.46
C ALA A 92 -42.20 -66.39 12.58
N ARG A 93 -42.18 -66.87 13.83
CA ARG A 93 -41.54 -66.20 14.98
C ARG A 93 -40.05 -66.01 14.71
N ASP A 94 -39.36 -67.04 14.26
CA ASP A 94 -37.90 -67.00 14.09
C ASP A 94 -37.51 -66.17 12.86
N GLU A 95 -38.31 -66.19 11.79
CA GLU A 95 -38.21 -65.22 10.69
C GLU A 95 -38.38 -63.76 11.15
N LEU A 96 -39.39 -63.47 11.98
CA LEU A 96 -39.64 -62.14 12.51
C LEU A 96 -38.52 -61.68 13.44
N ARG A 97 -37.99 -62.60 14.26
CA ARG A 97 -36.83 -62.35 15.11
C ARG A 97 -35.60 -61.96 14.29
N ILE A 98 -35.28 -62.69 13.21
CA ILE A 98 -34.15 -62.35 12.32
C ILE A 98 -34.35 -60.98 11.65
N LYS A 99 -35.60 -60.62 11.29
CA LYS A 99 -35.93 -59.30 10.73
C LYS A 99 -35.72 -58.18 11.77
N VAL A 100 -36.09 -58.40 13.03
CA VAL A 100 -35.80 -57.46 14.13
C VAL A 100 -34.29 -57.33 14.38
N GLU A 101 -33.56 -58.45 14.51
CA GLU A 101 -32.10 -58.46 14.70
C GLU A 101 -31.31 -57.84 13.52
N PHE A 102 -31.94 -57.67 12.34
CA PHE A 102 -31.40 -56.90 11.22
C PHE A 102 -31.74 -55.41 11.34
N GLN A 103 -33.00 -55.07 11.64
CA GLN A 103 -33.46 -53.69 11.80
C GLN A 103 -32.76 -52.98 12.97
N GLU A 104 -32.49 -53.68 14.08
CA GLU A 104 -31.70 -53.15 15.20
C GLU A 104 -30.27 -52.77 14.77
N LYS A 105 -29.62 -53.58 13.92
CA LYS A 105 -28.29 -53.27 13.36
C LYS A 105 -28.34 -52.12 12.37
N GLU A 106 -29.39 -52.04 11.55
CA GLU A 106 -29.59 -50.90 10.65
C GLU A 106 -29.79 -49.59 11.43
N ILE A 107 -30.56 -49.62 12.52
CA ILE A 107 -30.75 -48.48 13.43
C ILE A 107 -29.42 -48.07 14.08
N LEU A 108 -28.62 -49.01 14.57
CA LEU A 108 -27.30 -48.72 15.16
C LEU A 108 -26.35 -48.09 14.13
N ASN A 109 -26.23 -48.68 12.93
CA ASN A 109 -25.41 -48.13 11.85
C ASN A 109 -25.85 -46.70 11.43
N LEU A 110 -27.15 -46.42 11.47
CA LEU A 110 -27.71 -45.09 11.19
C LEU A 110 -27.45 -44.09 12.34
N GLN A 111 -27.41 -44.57 13.60
CA GLN A 111 -27.04 -43.76 14.76
C GLN A 111 -25.55 -43.39 14.73
N GLU A 112 -24.65 -44.35 14.53
CA GLU A 112 -23.20 -44.10 14.39
C GLU A 112 -22.92 -43.08 13.29
N LYS A 113 -23.53 -43.25 12.12
CA LYS A 113 -23.41 -42.31 11.00
C LYS A 113 -24.01 -40.93 11.30
N ASN A 114 -25.04 -40.86 12.14
CA ASN A 114 -25.61 -39.57 12.58
C ASN A 114 -24.64 -38.85 13.53
N GLU A 115 -23.96 -39.57 14.43
CA GLU A 115 -22.90 -39.01 15.27
C GLU A 115 -21.70 -38.51 14.44
N GLU A 116 -21.27 -39.23 13.40
CA GLU A 116 -20.22 -38.79 12.47
C GLU A 116 -20.59 -37.49 11.73
N LEU A 117 -21.84 -37.37 11.29
CA LEU A 117 -22.36 -36.14 10.69
C LEU A 117 -22.43 -34.99 11.71
N HIS A 118 -22.70 -35.27 12.98
CA HIS A 118 -22.64 -34.26 14.05
C HIS A 118 -21.20 -33.85 14.40
N ARG A 119 -20.23 -34.77 14.40
CA ARG A 119 -18.80 -34.47 14.59
C ARG A 119 -18.29 -33.53 13.49
N THR A 120 -18.50 -33.91 12.23
CA THR A 120 -18.07 -33.12 11.07
C THR A 120 -18.81 -31.78 10.94
N LEU A 121 -20.07 -31.68 11.37
CA LEU A 121 -20.79 -30.40 11.50
C LEU A 121 -20.14 -29.48 12.55
N ASN A 122 -19.72 -30.02 13.69
CA ASN A 122 -19.06 -29.22 14.74
C ASN A 122 -17.67 -28.75 14.28
N GLU A 123 -16.90 -29.61 13.60
CA GLU A 123 -15.61 -29.27 12.98
C GLU A 123 -15.76 -28.16 11.92
N ALA A 124 -16.81 -28.23 11.10
CA ALA A 124 -17.13 -27.19 10.13
C ALA A 124 -17.54 -25.85 10.79
N GLN A 125 -18.13 -25.89 12.00
CA GLN A 125 -18.41 -24.67 12.78
C GLN A 125 -17.13 -24.08 13.36
N THR A 126 -16.25 -24.88 13.99
CA THR A 126 -14.98 -24.37 14.54
C THR A 126 -14.07 -23.80 13.44
N LEU A 127 -13.98 -24.46 12.29
CA LEU A 127 -13.21 -23.95 11.14
C LEU A 127 -13.80 -22.65 10.58
N LYS A 128 -15.12 -22.45 10.66
CA LYS A 128 -15.75 -21.19 10.28
C LYS A 128 -15.41 -20.06 11.27
N ASP A 129 -15.48 -20.34 12.57
CA ASP A 129 -15.15 -19.35 13.61
C ASP A 129 -13.66 -18.95 13.54
N GLU A 130 -12.76 -19.90 13.27
CA GLU A 130 -11.35 -19.63 12.96
C GLU A 130 -11.18 -18.75 11.71
N LEU A 131 -11.93 -19.03 10.64
CA LEU A 131 -11.89 -18.25 9.40
C LEU A 131 -12.42 -16.82 9.59
N ASP A 132 -13.47 -16.62 10.39
CA ASP A 132 -13.99 -15.29 10.72
C ASP A 132 -13.05 -14.52 11.67
N VAL A 133 -12.29 -15.20 12.54
CA VAL A 133 -11.16 -14.60 13.27
C VAL A 133 -10.03 -14.19 12.32
N LEU A 134 -9.65 -15.04 11.36
CA LEU A 134 -8.60 -14.74 10.38
C LEU A 134 -8.97 -13.54 9.49
N ARG A 135 -10.23 -13.44 9.04
CA ARG A 135 -10.77 -12.25 8.33
C ARG A 135 -10.55 -10.97 9.14
N HIS A 136 -10.99 -10.94 10.39
CA HIS A 136 -10.82 -9.79 11.28
C HIS A 136 -9.34 -9.48 11.61
N THR A 137 -8.41 -10.44 11.46
CA THR A 137 -6.97 -10.12 11.47
C THR A 137 -6.46 -9.56 10.14
N SER A 138 -7.01 -9.97 9.00
CA SER A 138 -6.72 -9.40 7.68
C SER A 138 -7.15 -7.94 7.60
N ASP A 139 -8.38 -7.61 8.02
CA ASP A 139 -8.92 -6.24 8.04
C ASP A 139 -8.01 -5.29 8.86
N LYS A 140 -7.38 -5.81 9.92
CA LYS A 140 -6.41 -5.07 10.75
C LYS A 140 -5.08 -4.88 10.05
N VAL A 141 -4.61 -5.85 9.27
CA VAL A 141 -3.40 -5.70 8.44
C VAL A 141 -3.63 -4.60 7.41
N GLU A 142 -4.75 -4.61 6.68
CA GLU A 142 -5.09 -3.53 5.73
C GLU A 142 -5.12 -2.14 6.41
N HIS A 143 -5.70 -2.05 7.61
CA HIS A 143 -5.72 -0.80 8.37
C HIS A 143 -4.31 -0.34 8.80
N TYR A 144 -3.43 -1.26 9.20
CA TYR A 144 -2.04 -0.96 9.53
C TYR A 144 -1.22 -0.59 8.29
N GLU A 145 -1.42 -1.26 7.15
CA GLU A 145 -0.76 -0.94 5.88
C GLU A 145 -1.14 0.46 5.39
N ALA A 146 -2.44 0.80 5.38
CA ALA A 146 -2.91 2.14 5.07
C ALA A 146 -2.30 3.19 6.03
N THR A 147 -2.23 2.88 7.33
CA THR A 147 -1.61 3.74 8.34
C THR A 147 -0.11 3.96 8.07
N ILE A 148 0.63 2.88 7.78
CA ILE A 148 2.05 2.91 7.39
C ILE A 148 2.26 3.76 6.13
N GLU A 149 1.39 3.66 5.13
CA GLU A 149 1.48 4.46 3.91
C GLU A 149 1.31 5.96 4.20
N THR A 150 0.39 6.35 5.10
CA THR A 150 0.30 7.76 5.53
C THR A 150 1.55 8.23 6.28
N TYR A 151 2.28 7.34 6.96
CA TYR A 151 3.54 7.69 7.62
C TYR A 151 4.72 7.76 6.64
N LYS A 152 4.80 6.88 5.63
CA LYS A 152 5.78 7.00 4.54
C LYS A 152 5.66 8.35 3.85
N LYS A 153 4.44 8.73 3.43
CA LYS A 153 4.19 10.01 2.76
C LYS A 153 4.61 11.20 3.62
N LYS A 154 4.30 11.20 4.92
CA LYS A 154 4.74 12.25 5.86
C LYS A 154 6.28 12.30 6.00
N LEU A 155 6.99 11.17 5.89
CA LEU A 155 8.45 11.13 5.89
C LEU A 155 9.05 11.67 4.57
N GLU A 156 8.40 11.40 3.44
CA GLU A 156 8.74 11.97 2.12
C GLU A 156 8.54 13.49 2.13
N ASP A 157 7.36 13.98 2.55
CA ASP A 157 7.05 15.40 2.74
C ASP A 157 8.10 16.09 3.64
N MET A 158 8.48 15.45 4.75
CA MET A 158 9.53 15.95 5.66
C MET A 158 10.95 15.90 5.07
N SER A 159 11.23 14.99 4.14
CA SER A 159 12.50 14.95 3.42
C SER A 159 12.59 16.08 2.39
N ASP A 160 11.48 16.40 1.73
CA ASP A 160 11.39 17.50 0.77
C ASP A 160 11.41 18.86 1.47
N LEU A 161 10.78 19.00 2.64
CA LEU A 161 10.89 20.21 3.45
C LEU A 161 12.35 20.46 3.90
N LYS A 162 13.11 19.42 4.26
CA LYS A 162 14.55 19.54 4.54
C LYS A 162 15.36 19.96 3.31
N ARG A 163 15.02 19.44 2.12
CA ARG A 163 15.64 19.85 0.85
C ARG A 163 15.34 21.32 0.53
N GLN A 164 14.12 21.77 0.75
CA GLN A 164 13.72 23.18 0.57
C GLN A 164 14.43 24.10 1.59
N LEU A 165 14.54 23.70 2.85
CA LEU A 165 15.30 24.45 3.86
C LEU A 165 16.77 24.62 3.45
N LYS A 166 17.46 23.55 3.03
CA LYS A 166 18.85 23.64 2.58
C LYS A 166 19.03 24.57 1.36
N LEU A 167 18.09 24.52 0.41
CA LEU A 167 18.09 25.44 -0.75
C LEU A 167 17.80 26.91 -0.37
N LEU A 168 17.12 27.16 0.76
CA LEU A 168 16.93 28.51 1.30
C LEU A 168 18.15 28.97 2.10
N GLU A 169 18.81 28.08 2.84
CA GLU A 169 20.08 28.33 3.53
C GLU A 169 21.19 28.69 2.52
N GLU A 170 21.34 27.91 1.43
CA GLU A 170 22.30 28.16 0.35
C GLU A 170 22.04 29.49 -0.38
N LYS A 171 20.78 29.88 -0.55
CA LYS A 171 20.43 31.21 -1.07
C LYS A 171 20.76 32.33 -0.08
N ASN A 172 20.52 32.11 1.21
CA ASN A 172 20.81 33.09 2.26
C ASN A 172 22.32 33.31 2.42
N THR A 173 23.15 32.27 2.35
CA THR A 173 24.61 32.41 2.35
C THR A 173 25.11 33.12 1.09
N SER A 174 24.53 32.84 -0.09
CA SER A 174 24.84 33.58 -1.32
C SER A 174 24.45 35.07 -1.22
N TYR A 175 23.26 35.40 -0.70
CA TYR A 175 22.89 36.79 -0.43
C TYR A 175 23.83 37.47 0.58
N MET A 176 24.25 36.77 1.63
CA MET A 176 25.23 37.28 2.59
C MET A 176 26.58 37.58 1.93
N GLN A 177 27.08 36.70 1.07
CA GLN A 177 28.32 36.90 0.31
C GLN A 177 28.22 38.13 -0.60
N THR A 178 27.20 38.23 -1.44
CA THR A 178 27.00 39.40 -2.32
C THR A 178 26.82 40.70 -1.55
N ASN A 179 26.21 40.68 -0.36
CA ASN A 179 26.10 41.87 0.49
C ASN A 179 27.46 42.29 1.09
N ILE A 180 28.32 41.34 1.47
CA ILE A 180 29.70 41.62 1.92
C ILE A 180 30.53 42.21 0.78
N GLU A 181 30.43 41.66 -0.44
CA GLU A 181 31.09 42.18 -1.65
C GLU A 181 30.66 43.62 -1.95
N LEU A 182 29.35 43.90 -1.89
CA LEU A 182 28.80 45.25 -2.06
C LEU A 182 29.26 46.22 -0.94
N GLU A 183 29.34 45.76 0.30
CA GLU A 183 29.92 46.55 1.39
C GLU A 183 31.41 46.86 1.17
N GLU A 184 32.18 45.93 0.61
CA GLU A 184 33.57 46.19 0.21
C GLU A 184 33.68 47.18 -0.94
N ASP A 185 32.82 47.09 -1.95
CA ASP A 185 32.80 48.05 -3.05
C ASP A 185 32.35 49.46 -2.61
N VAL A 186 31.47 49.57 -1.61
CA VAL A 186 31.17 50.85 -0.94
C VAL A 186 32.39 51.39 -0.19
N LYS A 187 33.19 50.54 0.47
CA LYS A 187 34.46 50.94 1.12
C LYS A 187 35.49 51.41 0.07
N LYS A 188 35.61 50.71 -1.07
CA LYS A 188 36.45 51.11 -2.21
C LYS A 188 35.99 52.45 -2.83
N MET A 189 34.67 52.64 -2.99
CA MET A 189 34.09 53.90 -3.49
C MET A 189 34.42 55.09 -2.57
N ALA A 190 34.45 54.90 -1.25
CA ALA A 190 34.86 55.96 -0.32
C ALA A 190 36.33 56.38 -0.51
N ALA A 191 37.23 55.43 -0.80
CA ALA A 191 38.63 55.70 -1.12
C ALA A 191 38.78 56.40 -2.49
N PHE A 192 38.10 55.93 -3.54
CA PHE A 192 38.09 56.61 -4.83
C PHE A 192 37.52 58.04 -4.73
N LYS A 193 36.52 58.27 -3.87
CA LYS A 193 35.96 59.60 -3.64
C LYS A 193 36.96 60.56 -2.99
N SER A 194 37.72 60.12 -1.99
CA SER A 194 38.75 60.97 -1.37
C SER A 194 39.92 61.26 -2.32
N GLN A 195 40.29 60.28 -3.17
CA GLN A 195 41.27 60.47 -4.24
C GLN A 195 40.79 61.45 -5.32
N VAL A 196 39.52 61.36 -5.74
CA VAL A 196 38.89 62.33 -6.65
C VAL A 196 38.84 63.73 -6.05
N ASP A 197 38.54 63.86 -4.75
CA ASP A 197 38.52 65.16 -4.08
C ASP A 197 39.94 65.73 -3.86
N LEU A 198 40.98 64.89 -3.77
CA LEU A 198 42.38 65.33 -3.85
C LEU A 198 42.73 65.86 -5.25
N TYR A 199 42.41 65.12 -6.32
CA TYR A 199 42.66 65.58 -7.70
C TYR A 199 41.89 66.87 -8.03
N LYS A 200 40.68 67.08 -7.49
CA LYS A 200 39.96 68.36 -7.59
C LYS A 200 40.74 69.51 -6.93
N LYS A 201 41.30 69.31 -5.74
CA LYS A 201 42.12 70.34 -5.05
C LYS A 201 43.38 70.67 -5.85
N GLN A 202 44.14 69.67 -6.28
CA GLN A 202 45.31 69.86 -7.14
C GLN A 202 44.95 70.60 -8.45
N THR A 203 43.80 70.28 -9.05
CA THR A 203 43.28 70.99 -10.24
C THR A 203 42.93 72.46 -9.93
N GLN A 204 42.42 72.77 -8.74
CA GLN A 204 42.14 74.15 -8.32
C GLN A 204 43.43 74.92 -8.01
N GLU A 205 44.40 74.29 -7.33
CA GLU A 205 45.72 74.85 -7.04
C GLU A 205 46.49 75.18 -8.31
N LEU A 206 46.54 74.26 -9.28
CA LEU A 206 47.14 74.49 -10.61
C LEU A 206 46.43 75.60 -11.39
N ARG A 207 45.10 75.73 -11.28
CA ARG A 207 44.34 76.85 -11.90
C ARG A 207 44.64 78.19 -11.24
N LEU A 208 44.85 78.23 -9.92
CA LEU A 208 45.26 79.44 -9.20
C LEU A 208 46.70 79.84 -9.57
N GLN A 209 47.64 78.89 -9.60
CA GLN A 209 49.01 79.11 -10.06
C GLN A 209 49.04 79.64 -11.51
N LEU A 210 48.29 79.00 -12.42
CA LEU A 210 48.16 79.46 -13.81
C LEU A 210 47.58 80.88 -13.90
N ALA A 211 46.60 81.22 -13.06
CA ALA A 211 46.03 82.57 -13.02
C ALA A 211 47.04 83.60 -12.47
N ASP A 212 47.88 83.25 -11.50
CA ASP A 212 48.92 84.13 -10.97
C ASP A 212 50.13 84.27 -11.89
N GLU A 213 50.56 83.22 -12.60
CA GLU A 213 51.54 83.35 -13.69
C GLU A 213 50.98 84.17 -14.86
N THR A 214 49.69 84.01 -15.20
CA THR A 214 49.02 84.89 -16.17
C THR A 214 49.03 86.35 -15.71
N ARG A 215 48.77 86.62 -14.42
CA ARG A 215 48.86 87.97 -13.85
C ARG A 215 50.29 88.53 -13.86
N LYS A 216 51.31 87.71 -13.61
CA LYS A 216 52.73 88.09 -13.71
C LYS A 216 53.12 88.40 -15.15
N ALA A 217 52.75 87.53 -16.10
CA ALA A 217 52.98 87.74 -17.53
C ALA A 217 52.34 89.05 -18.01
N ASN A 218 51.07 89.30 -17.68
CA ASN A 218 50.38 90.55 -18.03
C ASN A 218 51.05 91.81 -17.43
N ARG A 219 51.64 91.72 -16.22
CA ARG A 219 52.42 92.82 -15.63
C ARG A 219 53.74 93.03 -16.38
N ALA A 220 54.48 91.96 -16.65
CA ALA A 220 55.74 92.01 -17.39
C ALA A 220 55.53 92.53 -18.83
N GLU A 221 54.44 92.15 -19.49
CA GLU A 221 54.06 92.66 -20.82
C GLU A 221 53.72 94.16 -20.77
N PHE A 222 53.01 94.62 -19.74
CA PHE A 222 52.72 96.04 -19.53
C PHE A 222 54.00 96.85 -19.24
N GLU A 223 54.90 96.33 -18.41
CA GLU A 223 56.20 96.96 -18.14
C GLU A 223 57.09 96.98 -19.39
N ALA A 224 57.12 95.90 -20.17
CA ALA A 224 57.82 95.85 -21.45
C ALA A 224 57.27 96.86 -22.46
N LYS A 225 55.93 96.96 -22.61
CA LYS A 225 55.29 97.98 -23.46
C LYS A 225 55.64 99.41 -23.01
N LYS A 226 55.56 99.70 -21.71
CA LYS A 226 55.96 101.00 -21.15
C LYS A 226 57.43 101.33 -21.36
N LEU A 227 58.33 100.34 -21.29
CA LEU A 227 59.74 100.51 -21.62
C LEU A 227 59.97 100.71 -23.12
N GLN A 228 59.21 100.01 -23.97
CA GLN A 228 59.24 100.17 -25.43
C GLN A 228 58.73 101.54 -25.87
N GLU A 229 57.64 102.05 -25.28
CA GLU A 229 57.15 103.42 -25.45
C GLU A 229 58.20 104.46 -25.05
N LYS A 230 58.87 104.25 -23.90
CA LYS A 230 59.95 105.14 -23.45
C LYS A 230 61.20 105.07 -24.34
N LEU A 231 61.52 103.90 -24.88
CA LEU A 231 62.59 103.75 -25.87
C LEU A 231 62.23 104.47 -27.17
N ALA A 232 60.97 104.37 -27.64
CA ALA A 232 60.49 105.08 -28.81
C ALA A 232 60.52 106.61 -28.60
N SER A 233 60.12 107.13 -27.44
CA SER A 233 60.24 108.57 -27.16
C SER A 233 61.69 109.05 -27.08
N LEU A 234 62.60 108.24 -26.52
CA LEU A 234 64.03 108.54 -26.51
C LEU A 234 64.67 108.41 -27.90
N GLN A 235 64.13 107.56 -28.79
CA GLN A 235 64.53 107.48 -30.19
C GLN A 235 64.10 108.74 -30.95
N THR A 236 62.85 109.20 -30.81
CA THR A 236 62.41 110.45 -31.48
C THR A 236 63.10 111.69 -30.91
N GLU A 237 63.42 111.73 -29.62
CA GLU A 237 64.24 112.80 -29.02
C GLU A 237 65.68 112.76 -29.54
N LYS A 238 66.30 111.57 -29.61
CA LYS A 238 67.63 111.39 -30.23
C LYS A 238 67.63 111.80 -31.70
N GLU A 239 66.60 111.46 -32.47
CA GLU A 239 66.45 111.84 -33.87
C GLU A 239 66.29 113.36 -34.03
N ARG A 240 65.50 114.00 -33.15
CA ARG A 240 65.39 115.47 -33.09
C ARG A 240 66.73 116.13 -32.73
N LEU A 241 67.47 115.60 -31.74
CA LEU A 241 68.81 116.10 -31.40
C LEU A 241 69.83 115.85 -32.51
N VAL A 242 69.65 114.80 -33.31
CA VAL A 242 70.45 114.54 -34.53
C VAL A 242 70.13 115.57 -35.62
N THR A 243 68.87 115.91 -35.86
CA THR A 243 68.50 116.94 -36.86
C THR A 243 68.89 118.35 -36.40
N GLU A 244 68.75 118.68 -35.10
CA GLU A 244 69.27 119.93 -34.53
C GLU A 244 70.80 120.02 -34.63
N ARG A 245 71.51 118.93 -34.32
CA ARG A 245 72.97 118.84 -34.51
C ARG A 245 73.36 119.09 -35.96
N ASP A 246 72.64 118.49 -36.91
CA ASP A 246 72.99 118.59 -38.32
C ASP A 246 72.63 119.95 -38.91
N SER A 247 71.49 120.55 -38.56
CA SER A 247 71.19 121.94 -38.94
C SER A 247 72.15 122.96 -38.30
N LEU A 248 72.69 122.67 -37.11
CA LEU A 248 73.76 123.48 -36.50
C LEU A 248 75.13 123.28 -37.18
N LYS A 249 75.43 122.09 -37.75
CA LYS A 249 76.60 121.91 -38.61
C LYS A 249 76.42 122.68 -39.93
N GLU A 250 75.27 122.54 -40.56
CA GLU A 250 74.91 123.24 -41.79
C GLU A 250 75.03 124.76 -41.57
N ALA A 251 74.47 125.30 -40.49
CA ALA A 251 74.63 126.72 -40.15
C ALA A 251 76.09 127.13 -39.85
N LEU A 252 76.91 126.27 -39.24
CA LEU A 252 78.35 126.52 -39.05
C LEU A 252 79.14 126.47 -40.38
N GLU A 253 78.73 125.62 -41.31
CA GLU A 253 79.30 125.52 -42.65
C GLU A 253 78.85 126.69 -43.54
N GLU A 254 77.58 127.12 -43.46
CA GLU A 254 77.07 128.35 -44.06
C GLU A 254 77.77 129.60 -43.49
N MET A 255 78.04 129.66 -42.19
CA MET A 255 78.77 130.77 -41.58
C MET A 255 80.25 130.78 -41.97
N ARG A 256 80.89 129.61 -42.12
CA ARG A 256 82.22 129.50 -42.74
C ARG A 256 82.21 129.98 -44.19
N CYS A 257 81.24 129.55 -44.99
CA CYS A 257 81.04 130.03 -46.35
C CYS A 257 80.79 131.54 -46.40
N SER A 258 80.01 132.10 -45.46
CA SER A 258 79.70 133.53 -45.38
C SER A 258 80.90 134.38 -44.96
N GLN A 259 81.81 133.86 -44.13
CA GLN A 259 83.10 134.47 -43.86
C GLN A 259 83.98 134.44 -45.12
N LEU A 260 84.12 133.27 -45.75
CA LEU A 260 84.84 133.10 -47.02
C LEU A 260 84.30 133.99 -48.16
N GLN A 261 83.01 134.33 -48.14
CA GLN A 261 82.34 135.16 -49.14
C GLN A 261 82.44 136.69 -48.88
N LYS A 262 82.96 137.11 -47.72
CA LYS A 262 83.22 138.54 -47.41
C LYS A 262 84.70 138.93 -47.39
N GLU A 263 85.61 137.96 -47.37
CA GLU A 263 87.06 138.20 -47.22
C GLU A 263 87.88 137.85 -48.49
N SER A 264 87.20 137.51 -49.59
CA SER A 264 87.81 136.98 -50.82
C SER A 264 88.13 138.03 -51.91
N SER A 265 88.65 139.19 -51.53
CA SER A 265 89.19 140.19 -52.47
C SER A 265 90.72 140.08 -52.61
N SER A 266 91.15 139.56 -53.77
CA SER A 266 92.52 139.45 -54.31
C SER A 266 93.57 138.58 -53.57
N VAL A 267 93.93 137.44 -54.19
CA VAL A 267 95.29 137.00 -54.63
C VAL A 267 95.23 135.52 -55.08
N GLN A 268 96.22 135.05 -55.86
CA GLN A 268 96.20 133.77 -56.59
C GLN A 268 97.06 132.65 -55.95
N ARG A 269 96.59 131.40 -56.08
CA ARG A 269 97.35 130.11 -56.13
C ARG A 269 98.39 129.78 -55.04
N SER A 270 98.12 128.74 -54.23
CA SER A 270 98.94 127.49 -54.09
C SER A 270 98.61 126.67 -52.83
N GLY A 271 98.96 125.36 -52.80
CA GLY A 271 99.10 124.57 -51.55
C GLY A 271 98.50 123.13 -51.53
N ALA A 272 99.37 122.12 -51.28
CA ALA A 272 99.17 120.75 -50.71
C ALA A 272 97.87 119.92 -51.01
N LYS A 273 97.92 118.67 -51.54
CA LYS A 273 98.44 117.38 -50.98
C LYS A 273 97.63 116.83 -49.79
N ALA A 274 97.39 115.53 -49.59
CA ALA A 274 97.81 114.24 -50.22
C ALA A 274 96.74 113.15 -49.87
N VAL A 275 96.74 111.83 -50.20
CA VAL A 275 97.32 110.85 -51.16
C VAL A 275 96.53 109.53 -50.86
N GLY A 276 96.08 108.65 -51.79
CA GLY A 276 96.83 107.79 -52.74
C GLY A 276 97.30 106.46 -52.08
N ALA A 277 97.44 105.28 -52.71
CA ALA A 277 96.71 104.49 -53.73
C ALA A 277 97.65 103.38 -54.29
N ILE A 278 97.09 102.24 -54.75
CA ILE A 278 97.73 101.23 -55.64
C ILE A 278 98.74 100.23 -54.96
N SER A 279 99.24 99.24 -55.72
CA SER A 279 99.53 97.84 -55.32
C SER A 279 100.91 97.30 -55.74
N ASP A 280 101.18 96.06 -55.33
CA ASP A 280 102.03 95.01 -55.91
C ASP A 280 103.58 94.99 -55.75
N SER A 281 104.05 93.77 -55.41
CA SER A 281 105.28 93.09 -55.83
C SER A 281 106.69 93.54 -55.39
N ASP A 282 107.08 93.03 -54.20
CA ASP A 282 108.37 92.34 -53.92
C ASP A 282 109.71 93.13 -53.83
N MET A 283 110.69 92.50 -53.17
CA MET A 283 112.12 92.82 -53.00
C MET A 283 112.56 93.96 -52.03
N LEU A 284 113.07 93.48 -50.87
CA LEU A 284 114.31 93.89 -50.19
C LEU A 284 114.36 95.12 -49.24
N GLU A 285 114.98 94.85 -48.08
CA GLU A 285 115.32 95.68 -46.91
C GLU A 285 115.57 97.20 -47.09
N THR A 286 114.77 98.08 -46.43
CA THR A 286 115.19 99.04 -45.35
C THR A 286 114.14 100.17 -45.04
N LEU A 287 113.87 100.43 -43.74
CA LEU A 287 112.95 101.49 -43.20
C LEU A 287 111.48 101.44 -43.71
N PRO A 288 110.51 102.30 -43.27
CA PRO A 288 110.41 103.20 -42.10
C PRO A 288 109.30 102.75 -41.08
N PRO A 289 109.04 103.47 -39.95
CA PRO A 289 108.20 102.94 -38.86
C PRO A 289 106.68 102.93 -39.11
N GLU A 290 106.12 103.79 -39.95
CA GLU A 290 104.66 103.96 -40.16
C GLU A 290 103.98 102.67 -40.68
N ILE A 291 104.76 101.80 -41.34
CA ILE A 291 104.32 100.50 -41.87
C ILE A 291 103.98 99.53 -40.72
N LYS A 292 104.64 99.63 -39.55
CA LYS A 292 104.39 98.76 -38.39
C LYS A 292 103.00 98.97 -37.80
N GLU A 293 102.53 100.22 -37.74
CA GLU A 293 101.21 100.55 -37.21
C GLU A 293 100.09 99.98 -38.09
N LYS A 294 100.27 100.03 -39.42
CA LYS A 294 99.33 99.48 -40.39
C LYS A 294 99.30 97.94 -40.34
N LEU A 295 100.46 97.30 -40.16
CA LEU A 295 100.55 95.85 -39.93
C LEU A 295 99.82 95.42 -38.65
N ILE A 296 99.98 96.15 -37.55
CA ILE A 296 99.30 95.85 -36.27
C ILE A 296 97.78 95.98 -36.42
N ARG A 297 97.25 97.00 -37.11
CA ARG A 297 95.81 97.11 -37.38
C ARG A 297 95.29 95.94 -38.21
N LEU A 298 95.96 95.58 -39.31
CA LEU A 298 95.54 94.47 -40.18
C LEU A 298 95.67 93.09 -39.49
N GLN A 299 96.64 92.91 -38.59
CA GLN A 299 96.74 91.72 -37.75
C GLN A 299 95.62 91.67 -36.69
N HIS A 300 95.22 92.81 -36.12
CA HIS A 300 94.09 92.88 -35.20
C HIS A 300 92.78 92.57 -35.93
N GLU A 301 92.55 93.15 -37.11
CA GLU A 301 91.39 92.90 -37.97
C GLU A 301 91.29 91.42 -38.40
N ASN A 302 92.39 90.81 -38.85
CA ASN A 302 92.44 89.37 -39.12
C ASN A 302 92.15 88.50 -37.88
N LYS A 303 92.57 88.95 -36.70
CA LYS A 303 92.28 88.26 -35.44
C LYS A 303 90.80 88.37 -35.07
N MET A 304 90.17 89.53 -35.27
CA MET A 304 88.74 89.75 -35.04
C MET A 304 87.88 88.93 -36.02
N LEU A 305 88.15 88.97 -37.32
CA LEU A 305 87.40 88.19 -38.33
C LEU A 305 87.52 86.67 -38.11
N LYS A 306 88.67 86.18 -37.61
CA LYS A 306 88.82 84.78 -37.21
C LYS A 306 88.05 84.45 -35.93
N LEU A 307 88.00 85.36 -34.96
CA LEU A 307 87.18 85.21 -33.76
C LEU A 307 85.68 85.17 -34.11
N GLU A 308 85.20 86.08 -34.96
CA GLU A 308 83.80 86.13 -35.42
C GLU A 308 83.40 84.86 -36.17
N ARG A 309 84.25 84.35 -37.08
CA ARG A 309 84.01 83.05 -37.72
C ARG A 309 83.96 81.91 -36.71
N SER A 310 84.94 81.81 -35.79
CA SER A 310 84.95 80.76 -34.76
C SER A 310 83.76 80.85 -33.79
N SER A 311 83.22 82.05 -33.57
CA SER A 311 82.02 82.30 -32.77
C SER A 311 80.77 81.82 -33.51
N SER A 312 80.63 82.15 -34.80
CA SER A 312 79.49 81.70 -35.64
C SER A 312 79.50 80.18 -35.86
N GLU A 313 80.66 79.62 -36.21
CA GLU A 313 80.86 78.18 -36.37
C GLU A 313 80.64 77.45 -35.03
N GLY A 314 81.05 78.05 -33.90
CA GLY A 314 80.77 77.54 -32.55
C GLY A 314 79.29 77.56 -32.17
N GLN A 315 78.57 78.64 -32.48
CA GLN A 315 77.12 78.77 -32.24
C GLN A 315 76.31 77.77 -33.06
N GLN A 316 76.69 77.56 -34.33
CA GLN A 316 76.11 76.51 -35.17
C GLN A 316 76.39 75.11 -34.62
N LEU A 317 77.62 74.85 -34.15
CA LEU A 317 77.98 73.58 -33.52
C LEU A 317 77.20 73.31 -32.23
N THR A 318 76.97 74.32 -31.39
CA THR A 318 76.15 74.16 -30.18
C THR A 318 74.67 73.92 -30.51
N LEU A 319 74.10 74.65 -31.48
CA LEU A 319 72.71 74.45 -31.89
C LEU A 319 72.50 73.03 -32.46
N LEU A 320 73.41 72.55 -33.31
CA LEU A 320 73.37 71.20 -33.85
C LEU A 320 73.52 70.10 -32.78
N LYS A 321 74.30 70.36 -31.72
CA LYS A 321 74.39 69.45 -30.57
C LYS A 321 73.08 69.40 -29.79
N THR A 322 72.49 70.54 -29.42
CA THR A 322 71.22 70.56 -28.70
C THR A 322 70.10 69.90 -29.52
N MET A 323 70.03 70.13 -30.84
CA MET A 323 69.07 69.43 -31.71
C MET A 323 69.31 67.91 -31.79
N LEU A 324 70.55 67.45 -31.68
CA LEU A 324 70.88 66.02 -31.63
C LEU A 324 70.54 65.42 -30.26
N GLU A 325 70.80 66.14 -29.17
CA GLU A 325 70.48 65.76 -27.79
C GLU A 325 68.95 65.68 -27.59
N ASP A 326 68.18 66.64 -28.09
CA ASP A 326 66.71 66.62 -28.12
C ASP A 326 66.17 65.43 -28.92
N ALA A 327 66.76 65.16 -30.10
CA ALA A 327 66.36 64.02 -30.94
C ALA A 327 66.67 62.67 -30.28
N GLN A 328 67.82 62.54 -29.61
CA GLN A 328 68.19 61.35 -28.84
C GLN A 328 67.31 61.16 -27.60
N SER A 329 66.98 62.24 -26.87
CA SER A 329 66.01 62.18 -25.77
C SER A 329 64.68 61.64 -26.27
N ARG A 330 64.14 62.23 -27.34
CA ARG A 330 62.84 61.83 -27.91
C ARG A 330 62.85 60.40 -28.47
N GLN A 331 63.99 59.91 -28.97
CA GLN A 331 64.15 58.51 -29.35
C GLN A 331 64.08 57.60 -28.11
N ASN A 332 64.82 57.91 -27.05
CA ASN A 332 64.81 57.14 -25.81
C ASN A 332 63.40 57.09 -25.19
N ASP A 333 62.69 58.21 -25.16
CA ASP A 333 61.30 58.28 -24.66
C ASP A 333 60.40 57.29 -25.41
N LEU A 334 60.42 57.32 -26.75
CA LEU A 334 59.64 56.42 -27.61
C LEU A 334 60.06 54.94 -27.44
N GLU A 335 61.34 54.65 -27.27
CA GLU A 335 61.81 53.28 -26.99
C GLU A 335 61.30 52.77 -25.63
N THR A 336 61.22 53.62 -24.60
CA THR A 336 60.59 53.22 -23.33
C THR A 336 59.08 53.03 -23.44
N GLU A 337 58.38 53.87 -24.20
CA GLU A 337 56.93 53.74 -24.45
C GLU A 337 56.62 52.45 -25.21
N VAL A 338 57.35 52.16 -26.29
CA VAL A 338 57.23 50.89 -27.05
C VAL A 338 57.48 49.69 -26.15
N ARG A 339 58.46 49.75 -25.24
CA ARG A 339 58.73 48.64 -24.30
C ARG A 339 57.57 48.43 -23.31
N LEU A 340 56.99 49.50 -22.78
CA LEU A 340 55.85 49.45 -21.85
C LEU A 340 54.57 48.95 -22.53
N LEU A 341 54.29 49.41 -23.76
CA LEU A 341 53.18 48.90 -24.57
C LEU A 341 53.36 47.43 -24.93
N SER A 342 54.59 47.01 -25.26
CA SER A 342 54.91 45.60 -25.54
C SER A 342 54.68 44.71 -24.32
N GLN A 343 55.12 45.15 -23.12
CA GLN A 343 54.82 44.46 -21.87
C GLN A 343 53.30 44.38 -21.62
N ARG A 344 52.58 45.49 -21.84
CA ARG A 344 51.13 45.52 -21.58
C ARG A 344 50.32 44.64 -22.53
N ASN A 345 50.75 44.48 -23.78
CA ASN A 345 50.16 43.49 -24.69
C ASN A 345 50.40 42.06 -24.17
N LEU A 346 51.62 41.72 -23.74
CA LEU A 346 51.93 40.39 -23.21
C LEU A 346 51.08 40.03 -21.97
N GLU A 347 50.84 41.02 -21.08
CA GLU A 347 49.94 40.87 -19.93
C GLU A 347 48.48 40.61 -20.35
N LEU A 348 48.01 41.28 -21.41
CA LEU A 348 46.65 41.11 -21.93
C LEU A 348 46.49 39.78 -22.69
N GLU A 349 47.51 39.35 -23.44
CA GLU A 349 47.54 38.06 -24.12
C GLU A 349 47.49 36.90 -23.11
N SER A 350 48.29 36.95 -22.03
CA SER A 350 48.21 36.00 -20.92
C SER A 350 46.80 35.96 -20.30
N GLN A 351 46.22 37.13 -19.97
CA GLN A 351 44.89 37.19 -19.36
C GLN A 351 43.77 36.64 -20.27
N LEU A 352 43.92 36.77 -21.59
CA LEU A 352 43.01 36.18 -22.57
C LEU A 352 43.21 34.66 -22.71
N GLU A 353 44.43 34.16 -22.61
CA GLU A 353 44.75 32.73 -22.63
C GLU A 353 44.24 32.04 -21.35
N ASP A 354 44.54 32.58 -20.17
CA ASP A 354 44.02 32.13 -18.87
C ASP A 354 42.48 32.05 -18.86
N SER A 355 41.81 33.10 -19.35
CA SER A 355 40.34 33.16 -19.43
C SER A 355 39.77 32.13 -20.39
N ARG A 356 40.48 31.83 -21.48
CA ARG A 356 40.07 30.88 -22.52
C ARG A 356 40.25 29.43 -22.07
N GLU A 357 41.35 29.12 -21.36
CA GLU A 357 41.53 27.80 -20.75
C GLU A 357 40.44 27.55 -19.70
N ALA A 358 40.21 28.49 -18.78
CA ALA A 358 39.18 28.39 -17.75
C ALA A 358 37.78 28.09 -18.32
N ALA A 359 37.35 28.83 -19.34
CA ALA A 359 36.08 28.60 -20.03
C ALA A 359 36.02 27.21 -20.69
N SER A 360 37.10 26.80 -21.38
CA SER A 360 37.14 25.52 -22.10
C SER A 360 37.07 24.28 -21.18
N VAL A 361 37.60 24.39 -19.97
CA VAL A 361 37.66 23.29 -19.00
C VAL A 361 36.33 23.12 -18.27
N HIS A 362 35.70 24.20 -17.78
CA HIS A 362 34.43 24.09 -17.04
C HIS A 362 33.25 23.71 -17.94
N GLU A 363 32.88 24.56 -18.90
CA GLU A 363 31.65 24.35 -19.71
C GLU A 363 31.68 23.02 -20.46
N GLY A 364 32.86 22.65 -20.99
CA GLY A 364 33.06 21.37 -21.66
C GLY A 364 32.95 20.17 -20.72
N ALA A 365 33.43 20.24 -19.48
CA ALA A 365 33.35 19.11 -18.55
C ALA A 365 31.92 18.86 -18.07
N GLU A 366 31.24 19.92 -17.60
CA GLU A 366 29.90 19.81 -17.01
C GLU A 366 28.86 19.35 -18.03
N THR A 367 28.86 19.93 -19.24
CA THR A 367 27.91 19.53 -20.30
C THR A 367 28.07 18.06 -20.70
N ARG A 368 29.31 17.55 -20.81
CA ARG A 368 29.58 16.12 -21.06
C ARG A 368 29.12 15.23 -19.91
N GLN A 369 29.29 15.68 -18.65
CA GLN A 369 28.84 14.93 -17.47
C GLN A 369 27.30 14.90 -17.36
N GLN A 370 26.62 16.01 -17.61
CA GLN A 370 25.16 16.10 -17.67
C GLN A 370 24.58 15.22 -18.78
N LEU A 371 25.18 15.25 -19.98
CA LEU A 371 24.78 14.38 -21.09
C LEU A 371 24.96 12.89 -20.75
N ALA A 372 26.06 12.52 -20.10
CA ALA A 372 26.30 11.14 -19.65
C ALA A 372 25.29 10.69 -18.57
N MET A 373 24.90 11.58 -17.65
CA MET A 373 23.84 11.31 -16.67
C MET A 373 22.47 11.15 -17.35
N ALA A 374 22.12 12.03 -18.30
CA ALA A 374 20.88 11.92 -19.08
C ALA A 374 20.83 10.60 -19.88
N GLN A 375 21.92 10.21 -20.54
CA GLN A 375 22.01 8.94 -21.28
C GLN A 375 21.87 7.70 -20.37
N ARG A 376 22.42 7.73 -19.15
CA ARG A 376 22.17 6.67 -18.15
C ARG A 376 20.70 6.65 -17.75
N ARG A 377 20.11 7.81 -17.47
CA ARG A 377 18.71 7.90 -17.05
C ARG A 377 17.73 7.44 -18.13
N CYS A 378 18.00 7.71 -19.40
CA CYS A 378 17.22 7.14 -20.52
C CYS A 378 17.31 5.61 -20.53
N LYS A 379 18.50 5.02 -20.37
CA LYS A 379 18.67 3.56 -20.33
C LYS A 379 17.97 2.91 -19.13
N GLU A 380 18.01 3.53 -17.96
CA GLU A 380 17.26 3.08 -16.78
C GLU A 380 15.75 3.09 -17.02
N LEU A 381 15.23 4.14 -17.68
CA LEU A 381 13.81 4.25 -18.03
C LEU A 381 13.42 3.24 -19.13
N GLU A 382 14.30 2.98 -20.10
CA GLU A 382 14.11 1.92 -21.10
C GLU A 382 14.12 0.50 -20.50
N THR A 383 14.93 0.22 -19.48
CA THR A 383 14.89 -1.08 -18.77
C THR A 383 13.62 -1.19 -17.93
N GLN A 384 13.25 -0.13 -17.21
CA GLN A 384 12.00 -0.09 -16.44
C GLN A 384 10.76 -0.20 -17.34
N LEU A 385 10.80 0.34 -18.56
CA LEU A 385 9.71 0.17 -19.54
C LEU A 385 9.56 -1.30 -19.93
N ARG A 386 10.65 -1.97 -20.34
CA ARG A 386 10.62 -3.40 -20.73
C ARG A 386 10.21 -4.33 -19.57
N GLU A 387 10.60 -4.01 -18.35
CA GLU A 387 10.16 -4.71 -17.13
C GLU A 387 8.65 -4.54 -16.88
N ARG A 388 8.08 -3.37 -17.20
CA ARG A 388 6.63 -3.13 -17.08
C ARG A 388 5.85 -3.72 -18.26
N GLU A 389 6.40 -3.70 -19.47
CA GLU A 389 5.83 -4.36 -20.65
C GLU A 389 5.71 -5.87 -20.41
N SER A 390 6.80 -6.56 -20.05
CA SER A 390 6.77 -7.99 -19.74
C SER A 390 5.92 -8.34 -18.49
N SER A 391 5.86 -7.45 -17.49
CA SER A 391 4.93 -7.62 -16.37
C SER A 391 3.47 -7.42 -16.75
N LEU A 392 3.16 -6.61 -17.77
CA LEU A 392 1.80 -6.45 -18.30
C LEU A 392 1.41 -7.65 -19.15
N GLU A 393 2.32 -8.16 -20.00
CA GLU A 393 2.12 -9.40 -20.76
C GLU A 393 1.85 -10.59 -19.82
N ALA A 394 2.65 -10.77 -18.77
CA ALA A 394 2.47 -11.84 -17.79
C ALA A 394 1.19 -11.71 -16.93
N MET A 395 0.61 -10.51 -16.82
CA MET A 395 -0.70 -10.32 -16.19
C MET A 395 -1.85 -10.52 -17.19
N ALA A 396 -1.64 -10.21 -18.47
CA ALA A 396 -2.59 -10.47 -19.54
C ALA A 396 -2.75 -11.98 -19.82
N THR A 397 -1.67 -12.78 -19.79
CA THR A 397 -1.77 -14.25 -19.92
C THR A 397 -2.53 -14.86 -18.74
N ARG A 398 -2.21 -14.47 -17.50
CA ARG A 398 -2.95 -14.90 -16.30
C ARG A 398 -4.43 -14.51 -16.33
N LEU A 399 -4.76 -13.35 -16.89
CA LEU A 399 -6.16 -12.95 -17.06
C LEU A 399 -6.87 -13.81 -18.11
N ALA A 400 -6.21 -14.18 -19.21
CA ALA A 400 -6.74 -15.11 -20.19
C ALA A 400 -6.95 -16.51 -19.60
N GLU A 401 -5.94 -17.07 -18.92
CA GLU A 401 -6.01 -18.36 -18.20
C GLU A 401 -7.17 -18.38 -17.18
N SER A 402 -7.36 -17.28 -16.44
CA SER A 402 -8.47 -17.12 -15.49
C SER A 402 -9.83 -17.05 -16.18
N CYS A 403 -9.94 -16.36 -17.32
CA CYS A 403 -11.17 -16.29 -18.11
C CYS A 403 -11.52 -17.64 -18.75
N GLU A 404 -10.54 -18.41 -19.24
CA GLU A 404 -10.75 -19.77 -19.76
C GLU A 404 -11.22 -20.70 -18.64
N SER A 405 -10.55 -20.71 -17.49
CA SER A 405 -10.96 -21.50 -16.32
C SER A 405 -12.34 -21.11 -15.78
N GLN A 406 -12.68 -19.81 -15.80
CA GLN A 406 -14.03 -19.34 -15.46
C GLN A 406 -15.07 -19.84 -16.48
N SER A 407 -14.75 -19.86 -17.77
CA SER A 407 -15.63 -20.37 -18.83
C SER A 407 -15.89 -21.87 -18.67
N GLU A 408 -14.84 -22.67 -18.43
CA GLU A 408 -14.95 -24.11 -18.14
C GLU A 408 -15.82 -24.37 -16.89
N LEU A 409 -15.66 -23.57 -15.84
CA LEU A 409 -16.44 -23.68 -14.62
C LEU A 409 -17.92 -23.34 -14.86
N THR A 410 -18.21 -22.33 -15.70
CA THR A 410 -19.60 -22.03 -16.08
C THR A 410 -20.23 -23.13 -16.93
N GLU A 411 -19.53 -23.73 -17.90
CA GLU A 411 -20.05 -24.85 -18.68
C GLU A 411 -20.33 -26.08 -17.77
N GLN A 412 -19.43 -26.37 -16.83
CA GLN A 412 -19.65 -27.42 -15.83
C GLN A 412 -20.87 -27.15 -14.94
N LEU A 413 -21.10 -25.88 -14.56
CA LEU A 413 -22.24 -25.48 -13.74
C LEU A 413 -23.56 -25.58 -14.53
N GLU A 414 -23.60 -25.09 -15.77
CA GLU A 414 -24.77 -25.24 -16.66
C GLU A 414 -25.11 -26.71 -16.90
N LYS A 415 -24.10 -27.54 -17.17
CA LYS A 415 -24.27 -28.99 -17.31
C LYS A 415 -24.83 -29.64 -16.04
N LYS A 416 -24.37 -29.22 -14.85
CA LYS A 416 -24.90 -29.71 -13.56
C LYS A 416 -26.31 -29.22 -13.28
N ALA A 417 -26.66 -28.01 -13.71
CA ALA A 417 -28.03 -27.50 -13.64
C ALA A 417 -28.98 -28.32 -14.54
N GLU A 418 -28.56 -28.68 -15.76
CA GLU A 418 -29.35 -29.52 -16.66
C GLU A 418 -29.48 -30.97 -16.16
N GLU A 419 -28.37 -31.58 -15.67
CA GLU A 419 -28.42 -32.89 -15.00
C GLU A 419 -29.40 -32.89 -13.81
N THR A 420 -29.44 -31.79 -13.04
CA THR A 420 -30.37 -31.61 -11.92
C THR A 420 -31.81 -31.47 -12.42
N ARG A 421 -32.07 -30.63 -13.44
CA ARG A 421 -33.40 -30.43 -14.04
C ARG A 421 -33.99 -31.73 -14.59
N VAL A 422 -33.19 -32.53 -15.29
CA VAL A 422 -33.59 -33.85 -15.80
C VAL A 422 -33.92 -34.83 -14.67
N MET A 423 -33.16 -34.78 -13.56
CA MET A 423 -33.45 -35.58 -12.37
C MET A 423 -34.72 -35.10 -11.64
N GLU A 424 -34.95 -33.79 -11.51
CA GLU A 424 -36.18 -33.21 -10.95
C GLU A 424 -37.41 -33.59 -11.76
N GLU A 425 -37.38 -33.46 -13.09
CA GLU A 425 -38.45 -33.95 -13.97
C GLU A 425 -38.73 -35.43 -13.76
N ARG A 426 -37.69 -36.24 -13.58
CA ARG A 426 -37.80 -37.68 -13.33
C ARG A 426 -38.42 -37.97 -11.96
N TYR A 427 -38.04 -37.24 -10.91
CA TYR A 427 -38.65 -37.34 -9.59
C TYR A 427 -40.12 -36.88 -9.60
N GLN A 428 -40.45 -35.79 -10.30
CA GLN A 428 -41.85 -35.36 -10.49
C GLN A 428 -42.67 -36.46 -11.17
N LYS A 429 -42.18 -37.06 -12.26
CA LYS A 429 -42.83 -38.19 -12.96
C LYS A 429 -43.00 -39.43 -12.06
N TYR A 430 -42.11 -39.66 -11.09
CA TYR A 430 -42.29 -40.72 -10.08
C TYR A 430 -43.32 -40.33 -8.99
N LEU A 431 -43.31 -39.08 -8.52
CA LEU A 431 -44.27 -38.56 -7.54
C LEU A 431 -45.70 -38.53 -8.11
N GLU A 432 -45.88 -38.21 -9.39
CA GLU A 432 -47.18 -38.30 -10.07
C GLU A 432 -47.67 -39.74 -10.20
N LYS A 433 -46.79 -40.69 -10.54
CA LYS A 433 -47.12 -42.12 -10.54
C LYS A 433 -47.55 -42.59 -9.15
N ALA A 434 -46.82 -42.21 -8.10
CA ALA A 434 -47.19 -42.52 -6.72
C ALA A 434 -48.55 -41.91 -6.33
N LYS A 435 -48.78 -40.62 -6.63
CA LYS A 435 -50.08 -39.94 -6.41
C LYS A 435 -51.23 -40.63 -7.15
N ASN A 436 -51.01 -41.12 -8.37
CA ASN A 436 -52.03 -41.83 -9.14
C ASN A 436 -52.27 -43.25 -8.63
N VAL A 437 -51.25 -43.95 -8.11
CA VAL A 437 -51.41 -45.24 -7.41
C VAL A 437 -52.19 -45.06 -6.11
N ILE A 438 -51.85 -44.06 -5.29
CA ILE A 438 -52.60 -43.71 -4.07
C ILE A 438 -54.06 -43.39 -4.43
N ARG A 439 -54.30 -42.47 -5.38
CA ARG A 439 -55.66 -42.09 -5.81
C ARG A 439 -56.47 -43.29 -6.33
N THR A 440 -55.86 -44.22 -7.07
CA THR A 440 -56.58 -45.41 -7.56
C THR A 440 -56.86 -46.42 -6.46
N LEU A 441 -55.97 -46.59 -5.48
CA LEU A 441 -56.22 -47.36 -4.25
C LEU A 441 -57.35 -46.73 -3.42
N ASP A 442 -57.32 -45.41 -3.20
CA ASP A 442 -58.38 -44.68 -2.49
C ASP A 442 -59.74 -44.83 -3.17
N THR A 443 -59.83 -44.67 -4.50
CA THR A 443 -61.10 -44.88 -5.24
C THR A 443 -61.59 -46.34 -5.24
N ARG A 444 -60.73 -47.30 -4.88
CA ARG A 444 -61.07 -48.72 -4.76
C ARG A 444 -61.33 -49.14 -3.32
N SER A 445 -61.08 -48.25 -2.36
CA SER A 445 -61.42 -48.38 -0.94
C SER A 445 -62.71 -47.59 -0.66
N PRO A 446 -63.89 -48.24 -0.58
CA PRO A 446 -65.03 -47.57 0.04
C PRO A 446 -64.64 -47.27 1.49
N SER A 447 -64.58 -46.00 1.86
CA SER A 447 -64.31 -45.56 3.24
C SER A 447 -65.34 -46.24 4.16
N SER A 448 -64.91 -47.27 4.88
CA SER A 448 -65.82 -48.38 5.14
C SER A 448 -66.98 -47.97 6.05
N ALA A 449 -68.15 -48.58 5.84
CA ALA A 449 -69.28 -48.43 6.74
C ALA A 449 -68.90 -48.79 8.19
N GLU A 450 -67.93 -49.70 8.35
CA GLU A 450 -67.21 -50.01 9.59
C GLU A 450 -66.53 -48.79 10.23
N VAL A 451 -65.71 -48.03 9.49
CA VAL A 451 -65.05 -46.82 10.04
C VAL A 451 -66.06 -45.76 10.48
N VAL A 452 -67.19 -45.65 9.77
CA VAL A 452 -68.31 -44.76 10.18
C VAL A 452 -69.02 -45.30 11.43
N ALA A 453 -69.31 -46.61 11.48
CA ALA A 453 -69.94 -47.25 12.64
C ALA A 453 -69.06 -47.21 13.89
N LEU A 454 -67.74 -47.38 13.75
CA LEU A 454 -66.76 -47.29 14.83
C LEU A 454 -66.64 -45.86 15.37
N ARG A 455 -66.70 -44.83 14.50
CA ARG A 455 -66.80 -43.42 14.94
C ARG A 455 -68.06 -43.16 15.75
N ASN A 456 -69.21 -43.69 15.31
CA ASN A 456 -70.47 -43.55 16.04
C ASN A 456 -70.42 -44.26 17.41
N GLN A 457 -69.90 -45.50 17.46
CA GLN A 457 -69.69 -46.21 18.73
C GLN A 457 -68.75 -45.48 19.69
N LEU A 458 -67.68 -44.86 19.18
CA LEU A 458 -66.79 -44.03 20.01
C LEU A 458 -67.52 -42.80 20.55
N GLN A 459 -68.33 -42.14 19.74
CA GLN A 459 -69.12 -40.98 20.16
C GLN A 459 -70.17 -41.34 21.22
N ASP A 460 -70.84 -42.48 21.09
CA ASP A 460 -71.85 -42.95 22.05
C ASP A 460 -71.21 -43.45 23.36
N LYS A 461 -70.05 -44.12 23.29
CA LYS A 461 -69.24 -44.42 24.49
C LYS A 461 -68.78 -43.15 25.21
N ALA A 462 -68.37 -42.11 24.48
CA ALA A 462 -68.00 -40.83 25.07
C ALA A 462 -69.18 -40.13 25.79
N LYS A 463 -70.38 -40.15 25.22
CA LYS A 463 -71.61 -39.67 25.88
C LYS A 463 -71.88 -40.45 27.18
N HIS A 464 -71.77 -41.77 27.15
CA HIS A 464 -72.04 -42.60 28.32
C HIS A 464 -71.00 -42.40 29.44
N ILE A 465 -69.72 -42.22 29.11
CA ILE A 465 -68.67 -41.86 30.07
C ILE A 465 -68.99 -40.52 30.74
N ALA A 466 -69.43 -39.51 29.97
CA ALA A 466 -69.82 -38.21 30.53
C ALA A 466 -71.03 -38.29 31.48
N GLN A 467 -72.02 -39.14 31.18
CA GLN A 467 -73.15 -39.41 32.07
C GLN A 467 -72.69 -40.05 33.40
N LEU A 468 -71.86 -41.10 33.33
CA LEU A 468 -71.32 -41.77 34.51
C LEU A 468 -70.44 -40.83 35.36
N GLN A 469 -69.71 -39.91 34.73
CA GLN A 469 -68.95 -38.86 35.45
C GLN A 469 -69.89 -37.90 36.20
N GLN A 470 -70.97 -37.44 35.56
CA GLN A 470 -71.97 -36.57 36.19
C GLN A 470 -72.70 -37.27 37.35
N GLU A 471 -73.04 -38.56 37.22
CA GLU A 471 -73.64 -39.36 38.29
C GLU A 471 -72.68 -39.51 39.50
N LEU A 472 -71.38 -39.71 39.24
CA LEU A 472 -70.34 -39.83 40.27
C LEU A 472 -70.12 -38.49 41.00
N GLU A 473 -70.15 -37.36 40.30
CA GLU A 473 -70.14 -36.02 40.92
C GLU A 473 -71.38 -35.76 41.78
N MET A 474 -72.57 -36.13 41.31
CA MET A 474 -73.81 -36.03 42.09
C MET A 474 -73.76 -36.90 43.35
N PHE A 475 -73.22 -38.13 43.26
CA PHE A 475 -73.05 -39.02 44.40
C PHE A 475 -72.05 -38.44 45.43
N LYS A 476 -70.92 -37.88 44.98
CA LYS A 476 -69.97 -37.17 45.85
C LYS A 476 -70.61 -35.99 46.57
N ALA A 477 -71.39 -35.17 45.85
CA ALA A 477 -72.08 -34.01 46.44
C ALA A 477 -73.15 -34.41 47.47
N GLN A 478 -73.80 -35.58 47.30
CA GLN A 478 -74.67 -36.17 48.31
C GLN A 478 -73.85 -36.68 49.52
N TRP A 479 -72.78 -37.43 49.29
CA TRP A 479 -71.93 -37.98 50.34
C TRP A 479 -71.28 -36.90 51.21
N GLU A 480 -70.73 -35.82 50.62
CA GLU A 480 -70.23 -34.65 51.37
C GLU A 480 -71.32 -33.99 52.23
N LYS A 481 -72.56 -33.94 51.73
CA LYS A 481 -73.70 -33.38 52.48
C LYS A 481 -74.06 -34.26 53.68
N GLU A 482 -74.00 -35.58 53.52
CA GLU A 482 -74.19 -36.55 54.61
C GLU A 482 -73.04 -36.47 55.63
N GLU A 483 -71.78 -36.42 55.19
CA GLU A 483 -70.62 -36.26 56.07
C GLU A 483 -70.69 -34.96 56.90
N ARG A 484 -71.11 -33.84 56.29
CA ARG A 484 -71.33 -32.57 56.99
C ARG A 484 -72.48 -32.66 58.00
N LEU A 485 -73.56 -33.36 57.68
CA LEU A 485 -74.68 -33.61 58.62
C LEU A 485 -74.26 -34.49 59.79
N ILE A 486 -73.51 -35.58 59.53
CA ILE A 486 -72.94 -36.46 60.55
C ILE A 486 -71.99 -35.68 61.46
N SER A 487 -71.05 -34.93 60.88
CA SER A 487 -70.09 -34.11 61.62
C SER A 487 -70.77 -33.06 62.50
N THR A 488 -71.83 -32.41 61.97
CA THR A 488 -72.65 -31.44 62.70
C THR A 488 -73.44 -32.12 63.83
N ALA A 489 -73.96 -33.33 63.63
CA ALA A 489 -74.65 -34.10 64.66
C ALA A 489 -73.68 -34.53 65.77
N PHE A 490 -72.48 -35.00 65.43
CA PHE A 490 -71.41 -35.33 66.39
C PHE A 490 -70.96 -34.11 67.19
N TYR A 491 -70.72 -32.97 66.54
CA TYR A 491 -70.35 -31.73 67.24
C TYR A 491 -71.44 -31.27 68.21
N ASN A 492 -72.71 -31.27 67.76
CA ASN A 492 -73.85 -30.91 68.62
C ASN A 492 -74.06 -31.90 69.77
N LEU A 493 -73.77 -33.20 69.58
CA LEU A 493 -73.82 -34.19 70.65
C LEU A 493 -72.68 -33.98 71.66
N GLY A 494 -71.46 -33.70 71.17
CA GLY A 494 -70.30 -33.35 72.00
C GLY A 494 -70.54 -32.10 72.83
N ALA A 495 -71.04 -31.02 72.20
CA ALA A 495 -71.40 -29.78 72.88
C ALA A 495 -72.48 -29.99 73.95
N LYS A 496 -73.54 -30.76 73.66
CA LYS A 496 -74.57 -31.11 74.66
C LYS A 496 -74.02 -31.97 75.80
N SER A 497 -73.05 -32.85 75.53
CA SER A 497 -72.39 -33.66 76.56
C SER A 497 -71.50 -32.80 77.46
N GLN A 498 -70.74 -31.86 76.88
CA GLN A 498 -69.95 -30.87 77.63
C GLN A 498 -70.83 -29.93 78.45
N GLN A 499 -71.97 -29.49 77.90
CA GLN A 499 -72.93 -28.65 78.62
C GLN A 499 -73.50 -29.39 79.84
N ARG A 500 -73.96 -30.63 79.69
CA ARG A 500 -74.39 -31.46 80.85
C ARG A 500 -73.28 -31.63 81.88
N SER A 501 -72.06 -31.95 81.45
CA SER A 501 -70.92 -32.10 82.36
C SER A 501 -70.45 -30.79 83.01
N ALA A 502 -70.98 -29.63 82.59
CA ALA A 502 -70.83 -28.34 83.23
C ALA A 502 -72.05 -27.93 84.08
N GLU A 503 -73.24 -28.44 83.77
CA GLU A 503 -74.47 -28.33 84.59
C GLU A 503 -74.47 -29.32 85.78
N GLU A 504 -73.65 -30.38 85.70
CA GLU A 504 -73.43 -31.40 86.74
C GLU A 504 -72.23 -31.06 87.68
N ARG A 505 -71.78 -29.80 87.75
CA ARG A 505 -70.66 -29.32 88.57
C ARG A 505 -71.01 -28.08 89.41
#